data_AF-A0A422QW53-F1
#
_entry.id   AF-A0A422QW53-F1
#
_cell.length_a   1.000
_cell.length_b   1.000
_cell.length_c   1.000
_cell.angle_alpha   90.00
_cell.angle_beta   90.00
_cell.angle_gamma   90.00
#
_symmetry.space_group_name_H-M   'P 1'
#
loop_
_entity.id
_entity.type
_entity.pdbx_description
1 polymer ?
#
loop_
_entity_poly.entity_id
_entity_poly.type
_entity_poly.pdbx_seq_one_letter_code
_entity_poly.pdbx_strand_id
1 'polypeptide(L)'
;MVSTDGHRLTQVDCPDTRWKREGMILPSAAVSQLRKDLKGLDKIKVAQSKDKLALKTTNPNWSMVTKLIDGTFPDYRRVIPTDLDGSFSVALTGRCPGGATSVERSQHCPAYRSRGIPHVRAFAGPR
;
A
#
# COMPACT_ATOMS: atom_id res chain seq x y z
N MET A 1 -4.78 -2.16 -7.00
CA MET A 1 -5.28 -1.04 -6.17
C MET A 1 -4.33 0.13 -6.31
N VAL A 2 -4.86 1.36 -6.30
CA VAL A 2 -4.07 2.59 -6.43
C VAL A 2 -4.48 3.59 -5.36
N SER A 3 -3.51 4.29 -4.77
CA SER A 3 -3.72 5.40 -3.84
C SER A 3 -2.79 6.55 -4.20
N THR A 4 -3.28 7.78 -4.08
CA THR A 4 -2.50 8.99 -4.35
C THR A 4 -2.95 10.15 -3.48
N ASP A 5 -2.00 11.02 -3.11
CA ASP A 5 -2.22 12.30 -2.44
C ASP A 5 -1.92 13.50 -3.36
N GLY A 6 -1.72 13.24 -4.66
CA GLY A 6 -1.30 14.23 -5.67
C GLY A 6 0.21 14.37 -5.84
N HIS A 7 1.02 13.92 -4.87
CA HIS A 7 2.47 13.98 -4.92
C HIS A 7 3.10 12.60 -5.04
N ARG A 8 2.45 11.59 -4.45
CA ARG A 8 2.91 10.20 -4.43
C ARG A 8 1.83 9.30 -5.00
N LEU A 9 2.28 8.21 -5.63
CA LEU A 9 1.44 7.14 -6.15
C LEU A 9 1.88 5.82 -5.51
N THR A 10 0.93 5.08 -4.95
CA THR A 10 1.14 3.70 -4.52
C THR A 10 0.23 2.81 -5.34
N GLN A 11 0.82 1.85 -6.06
CA GLN A 11 0.10 0.82 -6.79
C GLN A 11 0.46 -0.56 -6.23
N VAL A 12 -0.55 -1.40 -6.04
CA VAL A 12 -0.39 -2.80 -5.65
C VAL A 12 -1.26 -3.65 -6.55
N ASP A 13 -0.65 -4.59 -7.27
CA ASP A 13 -1.37 -5.56 -8.08
C ASP A 13 -1.64 -6.83 -7.26
N CYS A 14 -2.90 -7.26 -7.26
CA CYS A 14 -3.32 -8.49 -6.59
C CYS A 14 -3.65 -9.53 -7.68
N PRO A 15 -2.87 -10.62 -7.77
CA PRO A 15 -2.95 -11.54 -8.90
C PRO A 15 -4.26 -12.34 -8.98
N ASP A 16 -5.03 -12.41 -7.90
CA ASP A 16 -6.12 -13.38 -7.75
C ASP A 16 -7.52 -12.75 -7.68
N THR A 17 -7.68 -11.57 -8.28
CA THR A 17 -8.97 -10.86 -8.26
C THR A 17 -9.79 -11.17 -9.50
N ARG A 18 -10.82 -12.01 -9.35
CA ARG A 18 -11.85 -12.28 -10.40
C ARG A 18 -12.80 -11.09 -10.63
N TRP A 19 -12.45 -9.89 -10.16
CA TRP A 19 -13.26 -8.70 -10.32
C TRP A 19 -13.01 -8.06 -11.68
N LYS A 20 -14.09 -7.53 -12.28
CA LYS A 20 -13.92 -6.61 -13.40
C LYS A 20 -13.12 -5.42 -12.90
N ARG A 21 -12.08 -5.05 -13.64
CA ARG A 21 -11.29 -3.83 -13.41
C ARG A 21 -12.08 -2.59 -13.82
N GLU A 22 -13.30 -2.46 -13.29
CA GLU A 22 -14.07 -1.23 -13.35
C GLU A 22 -13.48 -0.27 -12.31
N GLY A 23 -13.18 0.96 -12.74
CA GLY A 23 -12.60 1.98 -11.87
C GLY A 23 -13.62 2.35 -10.78
N MET A 24 -13.29 2.02 -9.53
CA MET A 24 -14.12 2.30 -8.36
C MET A 24 -13.31 3.10 -7.36
N ILE A 25 -13.84 4.24 -6.91
CA ILE A 25 -13.20 5.11 -5.94
C ILE A 25 -13.84 4.89 -4.57
N LEU A 26 -13.03 4.44 -3.61
CA LEU A 26 -13.45 4.22 -2.24
C LEU A 26 -13.10 5.44 -1.36
N PRO A 27 -14.03 5.92 -0.51
CA PRO A 27 -13.72 6.94 0.48
C PRO A 27 -12.63 6.50 1.45
N SER A 28 -11.70 7.40 1.78
CA SER A 28 -10.61 7.13 2.74
C SER A 28 -11.11 6.72 4.13
N ALA A 29 -12.24 7.27 4.57
CA ALA A 29 -12.90 6.88 5.81
C ALA A 29 -13.34 5.41 5.81
N ALA A 30 -13.90 4.94 4.70
CA ALA A 30 -14.32 3.55 4.54
C ALA A 30 -13.11 2.61 4.60
N VAL A 31 -12.03 2.95 3.90
CA VAL A 31 -10.77 2.17 3.94
C VAL A 31 -10.20 2.10 5.35
N SER A 32 -10.23 3.22 6.08
CA SER A 32 -9.74 3.28 7.47
C SER A 32 -10.56 2.38 8.40
N GLN A 33 -11.88 2.33 8.20
CA GLN A 33 -12.76 1.43 8.96
C GLN A 33 -12.54 -0.04 8.60
N LEU A 34 -12.44 -0.38 7.30
CA LEU A 34 -12.04 -1.73 6.87
C LEU A 34 -10.75 -2.18 7.56
N ARG A 35 -9.71 -1.34 7.59
CA ARG A 35 -8.43 -1.70 8.21
C ARG A 35 -8.54 -2.00 9.72
N LYS A 36 -9.53 -1.45 10.40
CA LYS A 36 -9.79 -1.72 11.82
C LYS A 36 -10.59 -3.01 11.97
N ASP A 37 -11.66 -3.15 11.20
CA ASP A 37 -12.67 -4.21 11.35
C ASP A 37 -12.21 -5.56 10.74
N LEU A 38 -11.32 -5.54 9.74
CA LEU A 38 -10.82 -6.75 9.08
C LEU A 38 -9.77 -7.53 9.89
N LYS A 39 -9.35 -7.05 11.06
CA LYS A 39 -8.36 -7.72 11.89
C LYS A 39 -8.94 -9.02 12.45
N GLY A 40 -8.44 -10.16 11.95
CA GLY A 40 -8.87 -11.50 12.38
C GLY A 40 -10.05 -12.07 11.58
N LEU A 41 -10.41 -11.48 10.44
CA LEU A 41 -11.40 -12.03 9.52
C LEU A 41 -10.71 -12.78 8.37
N ASP A 42 -11.02 -14.07 8.21
CA ASP A 42 -10.38 -14.90 7.17
C ASP A 42 -11.07 -14.81 5.81
N LYS A 43 -12.40 -14.66 5.77
CA LYS A 43 -13.18 -14.73 4.52
C LYS A 43 -14.18 -13.59 4.42
N ILE A 44 -13.94 -12.69 3.48
CA ILE A 44 -14.81 -11.54 3.19
C ILE A 44 -15.48 -11.77 1.85
N LYS A 45 -16.81 -11.77 1.85
CA LYS A 45 -17.62 -11.72 0.63
C LYS A 45 -17.82 -10.26 0.26
N VAL A 46 -17.54 -9.93 -0.99
CA VAL A 46 -17.67 -8.58 -1.53
C VAL A 46 -18.74 -8.60 -2.61
N ALA A 47 -19.70 -7.68 -2.51
CA ALA A 47 -20.74 -7.47 -3.50
C ALA A 47 -20.68 -6.01 -3.98
N GLN A 48 -20.61 -5.84 -5.29
CA GLN A 48 -20.48 -4.56 -5.96
C GLN A 48 -21.82 -4.15 -6.59
N SER A 49 -22.12 -2.86 -6.52
CA SER A 49 -23.15 -2.18 -7.30
C SER A 49 -22.56 -0.88 -7.84
N LYS A 50 -23.28 -0.17 -8.73
CA LYS A 50 -22.77 1.04 -9.40
C LYS A 50 -22.28 2.11 -8.42
N ASP A 51 -23.04 2.35 -7.35
CA ASP A 51 -22.77 3.45 -6.40
C ASP A 51 -22.43 2.95 -4.98
N LYS A 52 -22.38 1.63 -4.78
CA LYS A 52 -22.25 1.02 -3.45
C LYS A 52 -21.38 -0.24 -3.50
N LEU A 53 -20.59 -0.42 -2.46
CA LEU A 53 -19.86 -1.65 -2.18
C LEU A 53 -20.34 -2.22 -0.84
N ALA A 54 -20.75 -3.48 -0.85
CA ALA A 54 -21.16 -4.22 0.34
C ALA A 54 -20.14 -5.32 0.65
N LEU A 55 -19.75 -5.39 1.92
CA LEU A 55 -18.82 -6.37 2.47
C LEU A 55 -19.56 -7.17 3.52
N LYS A 56 -19.45 -8.49 3.48
CA LYS A 56 -20.06 -9.40 4.45
C LYS A 56 -19.08 -10.49 4.82
N THR A 57 -18.92 -10.76 6.11
CA THR A 57 -18.27 -11.97 6.60
C THR A 57 -19.31 -12.87 7.27
N THR A 58 -19.06 -14.18 7.23
CA THR A 58 -19.96 -15.18 7.81
C THR A 58 -19.57 -15.51 9.26
N ASN A 59 -18.30 -15.33 9.64
CA ASN A 59 -17.83 -15.61 10.99
C ASN A 59 -16.65 -14.70 11.35
N PRO A 60 -16.81 -13.75 12.30
CA PRO A 60 -18.04 -13.25 12.93
C PRO A 60 -19.06 -12.67 11.92
N ASN A 61 -20.32 -12.55 12.33
CA ASN A 61 -21.36 -11.90 11.51
C ASN A 61 -21.16 -10.38 11.49
N TRP A 62 -20.43 -9.89 10.49
CA TRP A 62 -20.19 -8.47 10.26
C TRP A 62 -20.53 -8.11 8.82
N SER A 63 -21.19 -6.97 8.66
CA SER A 63 -21.53 -6.42 7.35
C SER A 63 -21.31 -4.92 7.34
N MET A 64 -20.72 -4.43 6.25
CA MET A 64 -20.52 -3.00 6.01
C MET A 64 -20.96 -2.67 4.59
N VAL A 65 -21.61 -1.53 4.43
CA VAL A 65 -21.96 -0.97 3.13
C VAL A 65 -21.37 0.43 3.05
N THR A 66 -20.61 0.69 2.00
CA THR A 66 -20.06 2.02 1.72
C THR A 66 -20.57 2.54 0.38
N LYS A 67 -20.76 3.85 0.29
CA LYS A 67 -20.99 4.53 -0.98
C LYS A 67 -19.66 4.65 -1.73
N LEU A 68 -19.75 4.56 -3.04
CA LEU A 68 -18.64 4.84 -3.96
C LEU A 68 -18.64 6.31 -4.32
N ILE A 69 -17.45 6.85 -4.52
CA ILE A 69 -17.30 8.22 -5.00
C ILE A 69 -17.46 8.19 -6.51
N ASP A 70 -18.36 9.02 -7.02
CA ASP A 70 -18.51 9.21 -8.45
C ASP A 70 -17.34 10.06 -8.97
N GLY A 71 -16.65 9.54 -9.97
CA GLY A 71 -15.44 10.14 -10.48
C GLY A 71 -14.65 9.20 -11.37
N THR A 72 -14.04 9.77 -12.40
CA THR A 72 -13.09 9.04 -13.24
C THR A 72 -11.72 9.14 -12.62
N PHE A 73 -11.14 8.01 -12.27
CA PHE A 73 -9.76 7.96 -11.80
C PHE A 73 -8.81 8.18 -12.99
N PRO A 74 -7.88 9.15 -12.93
CA PRO A 74 -7.01 9.43 -14.06
C PRO A 74 -6.01 8.30 -14.30
N ASP A 75 -5.50 8.21 -15.53
CA ASP A 75 -4.57 7.17 -15.94
C ASP A 75 -3.14 7.45 -15.42
N TYR A 76 -2.87 7.02 -14.20
CA TYR A 76 -1.56 7.21 -13.55
C TYR A 76 -0.44 6.33 -14.12
N ARG A 77 -0.70 5.45 -15.10
CA ARG A 77 0.39 4.75 -15.79
C ARG A 77 1.34 5.72 -16.49
N ARG A 78 0.83 6.90 -16.86
CA ARG A 78 1.60 7.97 -17.50
C ARG A 78 2.65 8.61 -16.59
N VAL A 79 2.51 8.48 -15.26
CA VAL A 79 3.47 9.05 -14.30
C VAL A 79 4.45 8.01 -13.77
N ILE A 80 4.32 6.74 -14.19
CA ILE A 80 5.29 5.70 -13.88
C ILE A 80 6.43 5.83 -14.88
N PRO A 81 7.66 6.16 -14.44
CA PRO A 81 8.80 6.25 -15.35
C PRO A 81 9.06 4.87 -15.96
N THR A 82 9.03 4.81 -17.28
CA THR A 82 9.29 3.57 -18.05
C THR A 82 10.77 3.35 -18.33
N ASP A 83 11.55 4.42 -18.30
CA ASP A 83 12.97 4.41 -18.60
C ASP A 83 13.74 5.01 -17.42
N LEU A 84 14.47 4.15 -16.71
CA LEU A 84 15.25 4.54 -15.54
C LEU A 84 16.68 4.03 -15.74
N ASP A 85 17.56 4.94 -16.19
CA ASP A 85 18.96 4.65 -16.50
C ASP A 85 19.86 4.37 -15.28
N GLY A 86 19.29 4.33 -14.07
CA GLY A 86 20.03 4.13 -12.83
C GLY A 86 19.28 3.27 -11.84
N SER A 87 19.85 2.11 -11.51
CA SER A 87 19.41 1.28 -10.37
C SER A 87 20.36 1.46 -9.20
N PHE A 88 19.84 1.82 -8.02
CA PHE A 88 20.60 1.82 -6.78
C PHE A 88 19.92 0.92 -5.76
N SER A 89 20.64 -0.08 -5.25
CA SER A 89 20.16 -1.02 -4.25
C SER A 89 20.72 -0.68 -2.88
N VAL A 90 19.86 -0.41 -1.90
CA VAL A 90 20.27 -0.21 -0.50
C VAL A 90 19.93 -1.48 0.29
N ALA A 91 20.90 -2.00 1.05
CA ALA A 91 20.65 -3.10 1.97
C ALA A 91 19.77 -2.62 3.13
N LEU A 92 18.66 -3.30 3.38
CA LEU A 92 17.76 -3.01 4.49
C LEU A 92 18.38 -3.47 5.82
N THR A 93 19.34 -2.72 6.35
CA THR A 93 19.92 -2.95 7.69
C THR A 93 19.03 -2.35 8.76
N GLY A 94 17.91 -3.01 9.04
CA GLY A 94 16.98 -2.59 10.08
C GLY A 94 15.67 -3.34 9.97
N ARG A 95 15.53 -4.41 10.76
CA ARG A 95 14.26 -5.12 10.85
C ARG A 95 13.33 -4.30 11.75
N CYS A 96 12.53 -3.41 11.17
CA CYS A 96 11.47 -2.74 11.90
C CYS A 96 10.41 -3.78 12.34
N PRO A 97 10.10 -3.92 13.64
CA PRO A 97 9.06 -4.82 14.11
C PRO A 97 7.70 -4.24 13.69
N GLY A 98 7.21 -4.65 12.53
CA GLY A 98 5.98 -4.12 11.91
C GLY A 98 5.93 -4.14 10.39
N GLY A 99 7.00 -4.57 9.71
CA GLY A 99 6.99 -4.79 8.25
C GLY A 99 7.01 -3.52 7.40
N ALA A 100 7.07 -2.33 8.02
CA ALA A 100 7.29 -1.08 7.31
C ALA A 100 8.81 -0.87 7.11
N THR A 101 9.25 -0.83 5.86
CA THR A 101 10.59 -0.42 5.47
C THR A 101 10.64 1.10 5.38
N SER A 102 11.21 1.76 6.39
CA SER A 102 11.43 3.21 6.37
C SER A 102 12.86 3.51 5.95
N VAL A 103 13.04 4.31 4.90
CA VAL A 103 14.27 5.06 4.67
C VAL A 103 14.11 6.36 5.45
N GLU A 104 14.56 6.36 6.70
CA GLU A 104 14.53 7.57 7.52
C GLU A 104 15.50 8.59 6.94
N ARG A 105 15.04 9.84 6.75
CA ARG A 105 15.97 10.97 6.64
C ARG A 105 16.87 10.92 7.87
N SER A 106 18.15 11.20 7.69
CA SER A 106 19.13 11.44 8.76
C SER A 106 18.66 12.60 9.67
N GLN A 107 17.66 12.34 10.48
CA GLN A 107 17.22 13.15 11.60
C GLN A 107 17.44 12.26 12.80
N HIS A 108 18.69 12.32 13.28
CA HIS A 108 19.15 11.93 14.60
C HIS A 108 18.21 10.98 15.36
N CYS A 109 18.29 9.69 15.05
CA CYS A 109 17.55 8.66 15.77
C CYS A 109 18.14 8.56 17.20
N PRO A 110 17.41 8.92 18.28
CA PRO A 110 17.97 8.97 19.64
C PRO A 110 18.42 7.60 20.16
N ALA A 111 17.91 6.53 19.56
CA ALA A 111 18.20 5.14 19.93
C ALA A 111 19.58 4.64 19.45
N TYR A 112 20.28 5.39 18.60
CA TYR A 112 21.57 4.99 18.01
C TYR A 112 22.76 5.77 18.61
N ARG A 113 22.79 5.94 19.94
CA ARG A 113 23.88 6.67 20.61
C ARG A 113 25.06 5.79 21.04
N SER A 114 24.94 4.47 20.98
CA SER A 114 25.91 3.56 21.65
C SER A 114 26.48 2.42 20.81
N ARG A 115 26.19 2.33 19.51
CA ARG A 115 26.83 1.33 18.65
C ARG A 115 27.40 2.01 17.42
N GLY A 116 28.71 1.91 17.26
CA GLY A 116 29.48 2.54 16.19
C GLY A 116 28.88 2.29 14.81
N ILE A 117 28.97 3.32 13.97
CA ILE A 117 28.55 3.31 12.58
C ILE A 117 29.28 2.16 11.86
N PRO A 118 28.61 1.14 11.33
CA PRO A 118 29.26 0.20 10.44
C PRO A 118 29.54 0.93 9.12
N HIS A 119 30.80 0.88 8.67
CA HIS A 119 31.22 1.39 7.37
C HIS A 119 30.31 0.85 6.25
N VAL A 120 29.65 1.76 5.53
CA VAL A 120 28.93 1.44 4.29
C VAL A 120 29.98 1.08 3.23
N ARG A 121 30.14 -0.21 2.94
CA ARG A 121 30.85 -0.67 1.73
C ARG A 121 29.86 -0.69 0.58
N ALA A 122 30.04 0.22 -0.36
CA ALA A 122 29.41 0.13 -1.68
C ALA A 122 29.99 -1.10 -2.41
N PHE A 123 29.16 -2.09 -2.70
CA PHE A 123 29.51 -3.16 -3.62
C PHE A 123 28.89 -2.84 -4.97
N ALA A 124 29.74 -2.54 -5.96
CA ALA A 124 29.36 -2.56 -7.36
C ALA A 124 29.36 -4.02 -7.85
N GLY A 125 28.18 -4.56 -8.17
CA GLY A 125 28.07 -5.86 -8.85
C GLY A 125 28.28 -5.71 -10.36
N PRO A 126 28.85 -6.72 -11.06
CA PRO A 126 29.05 -6.67 -12.50
C PRO A 126 27.78 -7.06 -13.27
N ARG A 127 27.80 -6.70 -14.57
CA ARG A 127 26.73 -6.77 -15.58
C ARG A 127 26.14 -8.15 -15.80
#